data_AF-A0A914K6R2-F1
#
_entry.id   AF-A0A914K6R2-F1
#
_cell.length_a   1.000
_cell.length_b   1.000
_cell.length_c   1.000
_cell.angle_alpha   90.00
_cell.angle_beta   90.00
_cell.angle_gamma   90.00
#
_symmetry.space_group_name_H-M   'P 1'
#
loop_
_entity.id
_entity.type
_entity.pdbx_description
1 polymer ?
#
loop_
_entity_poly.entity_id
_entity_poly.type
_entity_poly.pdbx_seq_one_letter_code
_entity_poly.pdbx_strand_id
1 'polypeptide(L)'
;MINDEDFVKTLKFALELKDDQCSEIFMELITKGFTVVTVREQFLKQLTTKEAIQILNIGVNILDQKANNELVCEKTLDLLCALIDSHCDKLIWEDESYPILNRAKFYVQSMTEMTTAFSRLLSKNRAKTEIPELEASADTDFIIERIKFKKIQII
;
A
#
# COMPACT_ATOMS: atom_id res chain seq x y z
N MET A 1 -9.36 13.50 9.57
CA MET A 1 -8.89 12.42 10.46
C MET A 1 -10.00 12.13 11.44
N ILE A 2 -10.54 10.91 11.40
CA ILE A 2 -11.61 10.44 12.29
C ILE A 2 -10.94 9.95 13.58
N ASN A 3 -11.62 10.01 14.73
CA ASN A 3 -11.16 9.36 15.95
C ASN A 3 -11.06 7.84 15.70
N ASP A 4 -9.96 7.20 16.11
CA ASP A 4 -9.74 5.77 15.86
C ASP A 4 -10.84 4.87 16.48
N GLU A 5 -11.47 5.28 17.58
CA GLU A 5 -12.64 4.57 18.14
C GLU A 5 -13.86 4.64 17.21
N ASP A 6 -14.17 5.84 16.71
CA ASP A 6 -15.29 6.06 15.77
C ASP A 6 -15.01 5.39 14.42
N PHE A 7 -13.74 5.32 14.02
CA PHE A 7 -13.30 4.60 12.83
C PHE A 7 -13.64 3.11 12.96
N VAL A 8 -13.24 2.45 14.06
CA VAL A 8 -13.55 1.03 14.28
C VAL A 8 -15.05 0.78 14.38
N LYS A 9 -15.81 1.66 15.06
CA LYS A 9 -17.27 1.58 15.12
C LYS A 9 -17.90 1.66 13.72
N THR A 10 -17.43 2.57 12.88
CA THR A 10 -17.97 2.73 11.53
C THR A 10 -17.58 1.55 10.63
N LEU A 11 -16.37 1.00 10.80
CA LEU A 11 -15.97 -0.24 10.13
C LEU A 11 -16.88 -1.41 10.50
N LYS A 12 -17.19 -1.58 11.79
CA LYS A 12 -18.13 -2.61 12.25
C LYS A 12 -19.51 -2.43 11.63
N PHE A 13 -20.03 -1.21 11.64
CA PHE A 13 -21.30 -0.90 10.99
C PHE A 13 -21.28 -1.23 9.50
N ALA A 14 -20.17 -0.96 8.80
CA ALA A 14 -20.04 -1.29 7.38
C ALA A 14 -20.13 -2.80 7.10
N LEU A 15 -19.68 -3.66 8.02
CA LEU A 15 -19.80 -5.12 7.89
C LEU A 15 -21.24 -5.62 7.91
N GLU A 16 -22.18 -4.84 8.44
CA GLU A 16 -23.61 -5.19 8.49
C GLU A 16 -24.35 -4.82 7.19
N LEU A 17 -23.69 -4.08 6.29
CA LEU A 17 -24.26 -3.63 5.02
C LEU A 17 -24.03 -4.66 3.91
N LYS A 18 -24.72 -4.49 2.78
CA LYS A 18 -24.51 -5.31 1.59
C LYS A 18 -23.09 -5.09 1.05
N ASP A 19 -22.49 -6.14 0.47
CA ASP A 19 -21.08 -6.17 0.00
C ASP A 19 -20.65 -4.94 -0.83
N ASP A 20 -21.51 -4.49 -1.75
CA ASP A 20 -21.24 -3.33 -2.62
C ASP A 20 -21.14 -2.03 -1.80
N GLN A 21 -22.06 -1.82 -0.86
CA GLN A 21 -22.09 -0.64 0.02
C GLN A 21 -20.98 -0.69 1.08
N CYS A 22 -20.67 -1.90 1.56
CA CYS A 22 -19.60 -2.15 2.52
C CYS A 22 -18.25 -1.67 1.95
N SER A 23 -17.94 -2.08 0.71
CA SER A 23 -16.67 -1.75 0.05
C SER A 23 -16.50 -0.24 -0.21
N GLU A 24 -17.58 0.45 -0.60
CA GLU A 24 -17.57 1.90 -0.79
C GLU A 24 -17.28 2.65 0.51
N ILE A 25 -17.98 2.30 1.59
CA ILE A 25 -17.78 2.90 2.91
C ILE A 25 -16.37 2.61 3.43
N PHE A 26 -15.86 1.40 3.18
CA PHE A 26 -14.49 1.03 3.53
C PHE A 26 -13.47 1.97 2.88
N MET A 27 -13.59 2.18 1.56
CA MET A 27 -12.71 3.07 0.81
C MET A 27 -12.81 4.52 1.28
N GLU A 28 -14.01 5.00 1.59
CA GLU A 28 -14.20 6.34 2.13
C GLU A 28 -13.58 6.49 3.53
N LEU A 29 -13.69 5.47 4.38
CA LEU A 29 -13.14 5.49 5.73
C LEU A 29 -11.61 5.50 5.73
N ILE A 30 -10.99 4.59 4.98
CA ILE A 30 -9.51 4.49 4.95
C ILE A 30 -8.85 5.75 4.38
N THR A 31 -9.51 6.43 3.43
CA THR A 31 -8.99 7.67 2.83
C THR A 31 -9.12 8.87 3.76
N LYS A 32 -10.07 8.87 4.71
CA LYS A 32 -10.17 9.88 5.78
C LYS A 32 -9.07 9.79 6.84
N GLY A 33 -8.33 8.67 6.85
CA GLY A 33 -7.13 8.44 7.64
C GLY A 33 -7.40 8.04 9.10
N PHE A 34 -6.51 7.20 9.63
CA PHE A 34 -6.48 6.68 11.00
C PHE A 34 -5.02 6.61 11.49
N THR A 35 -4.82 6.42 12.80
CA THR A 35 -3.49 6.22 13.38
C THR A 35 -3.23 4.74 13.59
N VAL A 36 -2.23 4.17 12.92
CA VAL A 36 -1.90 2.72 12.99
C VAL A 36 -1.76 2.22 14.44
N VAL A 37 -1.08 2.99 15.30
CA VAL A 37 -0.85 2.60 16.70
C VAL A 37 -2.16 2.55 17.49
N THR A 38 -2.94 3.63 17.46
CA THR A 38 -4.18 3.74 18.23
C THR A 38 -5.27 2.82 17.68
N VAL A 39 -5.37 2.68 16.36
CA VAL A 39 -6.39 1.83 15.73
C VAL A 39 -6.14 0.36 16.06
N ARG A 40 -4.89 -0.08 16.19
CA ARG A 40 -4.54 -1.45 16.61
C ARG A 40 -5.11 -1.77 17.98
N GLU A 41 -4.99 -0.84 18.94
CA GLU A 41 -5.59 -1.02 20.27
C GLU A 41 -7.11 -1.08 20.22
N GLN A 42 -7.73 -0.26 19.37
CA GLN A 42 -9.18 -0.25 19.20
C GLN A 42 -9.69 -1.53 18.53
N PHE A 43 -8.95 -2.08 17.56
CA PHE A 43 -9.25 -3.38 16.98
C PHE A 43 -9.26 -4.48 18.01
N LEU A 44 -8.20 -4.58 18.84
CA LEU A 44 -8.12 -5.62 19.87
C LEU A 44 -9.28 -5.52 20.89
N LYS A 45 -9.75 -4.31 21.18
CA LYS A 45 -10.83 -4.05 22.15
C LYS A 45 -12.23 -4.31 21.57
N GLN A 46 -12.45 -4.01 20.30
CA GLN A 46 -13.80 -3.91 19.73
C GLN A 46 -14.13 -4.96 18.67
N LEU A 47 -13.13 -5.58 18.04
CA LEU A 47 -13.34 -6.57 17.00
C LEU A 47 -13.29 -8.00 17.57
N THR A 48 -14.21 -8.81 17.10
CA THR A 48 -14.10 -10.27 17.17
C THR A 48 -13.15 -10.77 16.09
N THR A 49 -12.61 -11.99 16.26
CA THR A 49 -11.76 -12.63 15.24
C THR A 49 -12.49 -12.73 13.90
N LYS A 50 -13.79 -13.03 13.91
CA LYS A 50 -14.60 -13.15 12.69
C LYS A 50 -14.75 -11.82 11.95
N GLU A 51 -15.04 -10.73 12.67
CA GLU A 51 -15.09 -9.38 12.08
C GLU A 51 -13.72 -8.99 11.51
N ALA A 52 -12.64 -9.34 12.21
CA ALA A 52 -11.28 -9.12 11.72
C ALA A 52 -11.01 -9.88 10.40
N ILE A 53 -11.41 -11.14 10.30
CA ILE A 53 -11.28 -11.93 9.06
C ILE A 53 -12.07 -11.29 7.90
N GLN A 54 -13.28 -10.79 8.17
CA GLN A 54 -14.09 -10.11 7.16
C GLN A 54 -13.41 -8.83 6.66
N ILE A 55 -12.90 -8.00 7.59
CA ILE A 55 -12.13 -6.79 7.26
C ILE A 55 -10.88 -7.13 6.44
N LEU A 56 -10.13 -8.16 6.84
CA LEU A 56 -8.98 -8.66 6.08
C LEU A 56 -9.37 -9.02 4.65
N ASN A 57 -10.45 -9.76 4.47
CA ASN A 57 -10.91 -10.17 3.13
C ASN A 57 -11.30 -8.96 2.28
N ILE A 58 -12.04 -8.00 2.84
CA ILE A 58 -12.42 -6.76 2.15
C ILE A 58 -11.18 -5.98 1.74
N GLY A 59 -10.22 -5.78 2.64
CA GLY A 59 -8.99 -5.05 2.34
C GLY A 59 -8.17 -5.72 1.22
N VAL A 60 -8.02 -7.04 1.26
CA VAL A 60 -7.34 -7.78 0.16
C VAL A 60 -8.09 -7.65 -1.16
N ASN A 61 -9.43 -7.69 -1.15
CA ASN A 61 -10.21 -7.46 -2.37
C ASN A 61 -10.07 -6.04 -2.91
N ILE A 62 -9.96 -5.03 -2.04
CA ILE A 62 -9.69 -3.64 -2.44
C ILE A 62 -8.33 -3.54 -3.14
N LEU A 63 -7.29 -4.20 -2.61
CA LEU A 63 -5.97 -4.22 -3.23
C LEU A 63 -6.00 -4.80 -4.65
N ASP A 64 -6.78 -5.87 -4.87
CA ASP A 64 -6.93 -6.49 -6.18
C ASP A 64 -7.71 -5.60 -7.17
N GLN A 65 -8.74 -4.90 -6.69
CA GLN A 65 -9.62 -4.09 -7.55
C GLN A 65 -9.11 -2.67 -7.82
N LYS A 66 -8.29 -2.11 -6.92
CA LYS A 66 -7.87 -0.71 -6.92
C LYS A 66 -6.35 -0.55 -6.94
N ALA A 67 -5.63 -1.52 -7.50
CA ALA A 67 -4.16 -1.53 -7.59
C ALA A 67 -3.55 -0.27 -8.25
N ASN A 68 -4.32 0.51 -8.99
CA ASN A 68 -3.89 1.77 -9.62
C ASN A 68 -4.06 3.02 -8.73
N ASN A 69 -4.72 2.92 -7.58
CA ASN A 69 -4.89 4.02 -6.64
C ASN A 69 -3.92 3.88 -5.48
N GLU A 70 -2.77 4.55 -5.59
CA GLU A 70 -1.65 4.48 -4.65
C GLU A 70 -2.09 4.78 -3.21
N LEU A 71 -2.82 5.88 -2.98
CA LEU A 71 -3.27 6.28 -1.64
C LEU A 71 -4.17 5.23 -1.01
N VAL A 72 -5.12 4.68 -1.79
CA VAL A 72 -6.01 3.62 -1.30
C VAL A 72 -5.23 2.36 -0.99
N CYS A 73 -4.27 1.98 -1.83
CA CYS A 73 -3.43 0.81 -1.60
C CYS A 73 -2.57 0.97 -0.33
N GLU A 74 -1.89 2.11 -0.17
CA GLU A 74 -1.08 2.41 1.02
C GLU A 74 -1.93 2.33 2.29
N LYS A 75 -3.06 3.04 2.34
CA LYS A 75 -3.92 3.07 3.53
C LYS A 75 -4.58 1.72 3.81
N THR A 76 -4.84 0.93 2.77
CA THR A 76 -5.34 -0.44 2.94
C THR A 76 -4.25 -1.34 3.53
N LEU A 77 -3.01 -1.25 3.05
CA LEU A 77 -1.89 -2.00 3.62
C LEU A 77 -1.65 -1.62 5.09
N ASP A 78 -1.65 -0.33 5.43
CA ASP A 78 -1.55 0.15 6.81
C ASP A 78 -2.62 -0.49 7.71
N LEU A 79 -3.85 -0.59 7.20
CA LEU A 79 -4.99 -1.16 7.91
C LEU A 79 -4.80 -2.67 8.12
N LEU A 80 -4.43 -3.39 7.07
CA LEU A 80 -4.18 -4.83 7.11
C LEU A 80 -3.06 -5.16 8.10
N CYS A 81 -1.98 -4.38 8.10
CA CYS A 81 -0.90 -4.52 9.08
C CYS A 81 -1.41 -4.31 10.52
N ALA A 82 -2.14 -3.23 10.79
CA ALA A 82 -2.72 -2.99 12.11
C ALA A 82 -3.68 -4.11 12.57
N LEU A 83 -4.41 -4.71 11.62
CA LEU A 83 -5.35 -5.79 11.91
C LEU A 83 -4.64 -7.11 12.21
N ILE A 84 -3.62 -7.45 11.40
CA ILE A 84 -2.77 -8.62 11.64
C ILE A 84 -2.05 -8.46 12.98
N ASP A 85 -1.46 -7.31 13.26
CA ASP A 85 -0.73 -7.06 14.50
C ASP A 85 -1.63 -7.08 15.75
N SER A 86 -2.92 -6.81 15.62
CA SER A 86 -3.88 -6.88 16.74
C SER A 86 -4.46 -8.28 16.95
N HIS A 87 -4.53 -9.11 15.90
CA HIS A 87 -5.24 -10.40 15.95
C HIS A 87 -4.38 -11.61 15.56
N CYS A 88 -3.06 -11.45 15.35
CA CYS A 88 -2.17 -12.48 14.83
C CYS A 88 -2.32 -13.84 15.53
N ASP A 89 -2.27 -13.85 16.87
CA ASP A 89 -2.36 -15.07 17.69
C ASP A 89 -3.68 -15.83 17.51
N LYS A 90 -4.75 -15.14 17.09
CA LYS A 90 -6.07 -15.75 16.84
C LYS A 90 -6.21 -16.14 15.38
N LEU A 91 -5.79 -15.27 14.46
CA LEU A 91 -5.92 -15.48 13.02
C LEU A 91 -5.21 -16.77 12.59
N ILE A 92 -4.02 -17.07 13.10
CA ILE A 92 -3.25 -18.26 12.70
C ILE A 92 -3.99 -19.60 12.92
N TRP A 93 -5.02 -19.63 13.77
CA TRP A 93 -5.79 -20.83 14.07
C TRP A 93 -7.11 -20.91 13.28
N GLU A 94 -7.44 -19.88 12.51
CA GLU A 94 -8.70 -19.79 11.77
C GLU A 94 -8.47 -20.21 10.32
N ASP A 95 -9.13 -21.30 9.90
CA ASP A 95 -8.97 -21.89 8.55
C ASP A 95 -9.27 -20.87 7.43
N GLU A 96 -10.26 -19.99 7.65
CA GLU A 96 -10.66 -18.96 6.69
C GLU A 96 -9.59 -17.88 6.49
N SER A 97 -8.73 -17.66 7.48
CA SER A 97 -7.71 -16.61 7.42
C SER A 97 -6.56 -16.98 6.49
N TYR A 98 -6.18 -18.25 6.41
CA TYR A 98 -5.02 -18.72 5.66
C TYR A 98 -5.06 -18.32 4.18
N PRO A 99 -6.13 -18.58 3.41
CA PRO A 99 -6.18 -18.15 2.01
C PRO A 99 -6.12 -16.63 1.84
N ILE A 100 -6.71 -15.86 2.77
CA ILE A 100 -6.70 -14.39 2.73
C ILE A 100 -5.30 -13.84 3.00
N LEU A 101 -4.65 -14.34 4.06
CA LEU A 101 -3.28 -13.96 4.41
C LEU A 101 -2.29 -14.36 3.32
N ASN A 102 -2.49 -15.50 2.67
CA ASN A 102 -1.64 -15.93 1.56
C ASN A 102 -1.80 -15.01 0.34
N ARG A 103 -3.03 -14.54 0.03
CA ARG A 103 -3.26 -13.51 -1.00
C ARG A 103 -2.57 -12.19 -0.65
N ALA A 104 -2.73 -11.71 0.58
CA ALA A 104 -2.05 -10.50 1.06
C ALA A 104 -0.52 -10.62 0.96
N LYS A 105 0.04 -11.79 1.34
CA LYS A 105 1.47 -12.11 1.21
C LYS A 105 1.92 -12.02 -0.24
N PHE A 106 1.20 -12.62 -1.19
CA PHE A 106 1.58 -12.55 -2.60
C PHE A 106 1.62 -11.10 -3.10
N TYR A 107 0.65 -10.28 -2.71
CA TYR A 107 0.63 -8.86 -3.06
C TYR A 107 1.88 -8.12 -2.54
N VAL A 108 2.21 -8.28 -1.26
CA VAL A 108 3.41 -7.66 -0.65
C VAL A 108 4.70 -8.17 -1.30
N GLN A 109 4.78 -9.46 -1.62
CA GLN A 109 5.93 -10.04 -2.31
C GLN A 109 6.11 -9.44 -3.70
N SER A 110 5.04 -9.35 -4.51
CA SER A 110 5.09 -8.74 -5.83
C SER A 110 5.50 -7.27 -5.77
N MET A 111 4.97 -6.49 -4.81
CA MET A 111 5.37 -5.11 -4.59
C MET A 111 6.86 -4.99 -4.25
N THR A 112 7.35 -5.84 -3.33
CA THR A 112 8.77 -5.88 -2.93
C THR A 112 9.69 -6.22 -4.10
N GLU A 113 9.30 -7.19 -4.94
CA GLU A 113 10.05 -7.57 -6.14
C GLU A 113 10.10 -6.44 -7.17
N MET A 114 8.97 -5.75 -7.39
CA MET A 114 8.91 -4.58 -8.28
C MET A 114 9.81 -3.45 -7.77
N THR A 115 9.73 -3.10 -6.49
CA THR A 115 10.61 -2.09 -5.89
C THR A 115 12.09 -2.49 -6.04
N THR A 116 12.42 -3.75 -5.77
CA THR A 116 13.79 -4.25 -5.92
C THR A 116 14.28 -4.17 -7.37
N ALA A 117 13.44 -4.56 -8.34
CA ALA A 117 13.77 -4.45 -9.76
C ALA A 117 13.98 -2.99 -10.19
N PHE A 118 13.13 -2.07 -9.70
CA PHE A 118 13.26 -0.65 -9.96
C PHE A 118 14.54 -0.05 -9.36
N SER A 119 14.88 -0.39 -8.11
CA SER A 119 16.14 0.03 -7.48
C SER A 119 17.38 -0.50 -8.22
N ARG A 120 17.34 -1.73 -8.74
CA ARG A 120 18.40 -2.28 -9.61
C ARG A 120 18.53 -1.51 -10.92
N LEU A 121 17.41 -1.08 -11.51
CA LEU A 121 17.42 -0.27 -12.73
C LEU A 121 17.99 1.13 -12.47
N LEU A 122 17.60 1.77 -11.37
CA LEU A 122 18.13 3.08 -10.95
C LEU A 122 19.63 3.03 -10.68
N SER A 123 20.14 2.03 -9.96
CA SER A 123 21.57 1.88 -9.70
C SER A 123 22.38 1.65 -10.99
N LYS A 124 21.91 0.78 -11.89
CA LYS A 124 22.54 0.57 -13.21
C LYS A 124 22.57 1.82 -14.08
N ASN A 125 21.55 2.67 -14.00
CA ASN A 125 21.48 3.90 -14.79
C ASN A 125 22.26 5.05 -14.13
N ARG A 126 22.27 5.17 -12.80
CA ARG A 126 23.11 6.13 -12.07
C ARG A 126 24.60 5.87 -12.28
N ALA A 127 25.02 4.60 -12.32
CA ALA A 127 26.40 4.24 -12.65
C ALA A 127 26.79 4.57 -14.12
N LYS A 128 25.82 4.88 -14.99
CA LYS A 128 26.06 5.37 -16.36
C LYS A 128 25.98 6.89 -16.48
N THR A 129 25.56 7.59 -15.44
CA THR A 129 25.50 9.06 -15.33
C THR A 129 26.55 9.59 -14.35
N GLU A 130 27.72 8.94 -14.25
CA GLU A 130 28.93 9.68 -13.92
C GLU A 130 29.13 10.70 -15.04
N ILE A 131 28.70 11.92 -14.77
CA ILE A 131 28.98 13.10 -15.61
C ILE A 131 30.50 13.14 -15.71
N PRO A 132 31.10 13.12 -16.92
CA PRO A 132 32.53 13.35 -17.03
C PRO A 132 32.82 14.64 -16.28
N GLU A 133 33.73 14.62 -15.31
CA GLU A 133 34.24 15.85 -14.73
C GLU A 133 34.64 16.73 -15.90
N LEU A 134 33.89 17.82 -16.11
CA LEU A 134 34.23 18.84 -17.08
C LEU A 134 35.55 19.42 -16.55
N GLU A 135 36.67 18.95 -17.11
CA GLU A 135 37.94 19.62 -16.96
C GLU A 135 37.69 21.09 -17.29
N ALA A 136 37.84 21.94 -16.29
CA ALA A 136 37.62 23.36 -16.40
C ALA A 136 38.67 23.94 -17.36
N SER A 137 38.35 23.96 -18.65
CA SER A 137 39.09 24.75 -19.63
C SER A 137 38.14 25.53 -20.53
N ALA A 138 37.99 26.80 -20.14
CA ALA A 138 37.77 27.99 -20.95
C ALA A 138 36.49 28.12 -21.81
N ASP A 139 35.95 29.33 -21.69
CA ASP A 139 34.95 30.01 -22.51
C ASP A 139 33.49 29.55 -22.37
N THR A 140 32.88 30.10 -21.31
CA THR A 140 31.45 30.41 -21.22
C THR A 140 30.98 31.18 -22.45
N ASP A 141 30.39 30.48 -23.43
CA ASP A 141 29.29 31.00 -24.27
C ASP A 141 28.61 29.97 -25.19
N PHE A 142 28.90 28.66 -25.10
CA PHE A 142 28.31 27.65 -26.00
C PHE A 142 27.82 26.39 -25.30
N ILE A 143 26.87 26.48 -24.37
CA ILE A 143 26.05 25.32 -23.97
C ILE A 143 24.58 25.72 -23.84
N ILE A 144 24.00 26.17 -24.95
CA ILE A 144 22.55 26.04 -25.19
C ILE A 144 22.40 25.37 -26.55
N GLU A 145 22.71 24.08 -26.66
CA GLU A 145 22.11 23.27 -27.72
C GLU A 145 22.22 21.76 -27.44
N ARG A 146 21.05 21.11 -27.52
CA ARG A 146 20.84 19.65 -27.64
C ARG A 146 20.97 18.79 -26.39
N ILE A 147 20.10 19.02 -25.42
CA ILE A 147 19.46 17.87 -24.73
C ILE A 147 18.37 17.34 -25.68
N LYS A 148 18.76 16.53 -26.67
CA LYS A 148 17.81 15.68 -27.40
C LYS A 148 17.43 14.52 -26.50
N PHE A 149 16.29 14.64 -25.79
CA PHE A 149 15.64 13.48 -25.19
C PHE A 149 15.29 12.49 -26.31
N LYS A 150 16.06 11.41 -26.44
CA LYS A 150 15.66 10.25 -27.25
C LYS A 150 14.45 9.62 -26.54
N LYS A 151 13.29 9.71 -27.19
CA LYS A 151 12.13 8.85 -26.89
C LYS A 151 12.61 7.40 -26.85
N ILE A 152 12.51 6.76 -25.70
CA ILE A 152 12.64 5.31 -25.58
C ILE A 152 11.32 4.74 -26.12
N GLN A 153 11.35 4.14 -27.32
CA GLN A 153 10.30 3.21 -27.74
C GLN A 153 10.51 1.91 -26.96
N ILE A 154 9.56 1.58 -26.11
CA ILE A 154 9.43 0.25 -25.52
C ILE A 154 8.74 -0.59 -26.59
N ILE A 155 9.42 -1.62 -27.09
CA ILE A 155 8.85 -2.69 -27.95
C ILE A 155 8.34 -3.77 -27.02
#